data_AF-A0A920F112-F1
#
_entry.id   AF-A0A920F112-F1
#
_cell.length_a   1.000
_cell.length_b   1.000
_cell.length_c   1.000
_cell.angle_alpha   90.00
_cell.angle_beta   90.00
_cell.angle_gamma   90.00
#
_symmetry.space_group_name_H-M   'P 1'
#
loop_
_entity.id
_entity.type
_entity.pdbx_description
1 polymer ?
#
loop_
_entity_poly.entity_id
_entity_poly.type
_entity_poly.pdbx_seq_one_letter_code
_entity_poly.pdbx_strand_id
1 'polypeptide(L)'
;MEILIEHGTDYQKETFLKPLVEGKVRSCFSMTEPEFAGSNPVIMGTTAIKDGSNYVINGHKWFTSSADGADFAIVMVITDPDHENPYMRASQIIVPTKQRALILLEIFQ
;
A
#
# COMPACT_ATOMS: atom_id res chain seq x y z
N MET A 1 -3.05 -10.26 -5.78
CA MET A 1 -2.44 -11.60 -5.99
C MET A 1 -1.24 -11.50 -6.91
N GLU A 2 -1.40 -11.06 -8.17
CA GLU A 2 -0.30 -11.01 -9.16
C GLU A 2 0.96 -10.27 -8.69
N ILE A 3 0.81 -9.07 -8.11
CA ILE A 3 1.93 -8.29 -7.56
C ILE A 3 2.81 -9.11 -6.61
N LEU A 4 2.20 -9.96 -5.77
CA LEU A 4 2.95 -10.80 -4.82
C LEU A 4 3.56 -12.03 -5.49
N ILE A 5 2.98 -12.53 -6.58
CA ILE A 5 3.56 -13.63 -7.38
C ILE A 5 4.85 -13.13 -8.03
N GLU A 6 4.78 -11.99 -8.71
CA GLU A 6 5.88 -11.44 -9.49
C GLU A 6 6.99 -10.83 -8.63
N HIS A 7 6.63 -10.09 -7.56
CA HIS A 7 7.59 -9.25 -6.82
C HIS A 7 7.74 -9.60 -5.34
N GLY A 8 6.89 -10.49 -4.81
CA GLY A 8 6.96 -10.88 -3.41
C GLY A 8 8.24 -11.66 -3.07
N THR A 9 8.87 -11.29 -1.97
CA THR A 9 9.89 -12.12 -1.31
C THR A 9 9.30 -13.43 -0.81
N ASP A 10 10.13 -14.44 -0.53
CA ASP A 10 9.67 -15.72 0.02
C ASP A 10 8.84 -15.54 1.30
N TYR A 11 9.28 -14.64 2.19
CA TYR A 11 8.54 -14.29 3.40
C TYR A 11 7.15 -13.71 3.06
N GLN A 12 7.07 -12.77 2.13
CA GLN A 12 5.80 -12.15 1.74
C GLN A 12 4.88 -13.15 1.04
N LYS A 13 5.44 -14.07 0.23
CA LYS A 13 4.68 -15.11 -0.45
C LYS A 13 4.07 -16.10 0.54
N GLU A 14 4.84 -16.58 1.51
CA GLU A 14 4.31 -17.48 2.55
C GLU A 14 3.32 -16.77 3.47
N THR A 15 3.57 -15.51 3.83
CA THR A 15 2.74 -14.78 4.81
C THR A 15 1.44 -14.23 4.21
N PHE A 16 1.48 -13.71 2.98
CA PHE A 16 0.35 -12.99 2.38
C PHE A 16 -0.22 -13.69 1.15
N LEU A 17 0.62 -14.17 0.22
CA LEU A 17 0.15 -14.76 -1.04
C LEU A 17 -0.51 -16.11 -0.83
N LYS A 18 0.12 -17.01 -0.07
CA LYS A 18 -0.38 -18.38 0.12
C LYS A 18 -1.77 -18.41 0.77
N PRO A 19 -2.04 -17.69 1.89
CA PRO A 19 -3.39 -17.62 2.43
C PRO A 19 -4.41 -16.96 1.49
N LEU A 20 -3.95 -16.02 0.64
CA LEU A 20 -4.80 -15.34 -0.35
C LEU A 20 -5.23 -16.30 -1.47
N VAL A 21 -4.31 -17.13 -1.98
CA VAL A 21 -4.60 -18.16 -2.99
C VAL A 21 -5.51 -19.26 -2.41
N GLU A 22 -5.33 -19.59 -1.12
CA GLU A 22 -6.19 -20.54 -0.40
C GLU A 22 -7.58 -19.97 -0.06
N GLY A 23 -7.84 -18.68 -0.35
CA GLY A 23 -9.12 -18.02 -0.07
C GLY A 23 -9.40 -17.78 1.42
N LYS A 24 -8.36 -17.84 2.28
CA LYS A 24 -8.48 -17.66 3.74
C LYS A 24 -8.45 -16.20 4.17
N VAL A 25 -7.85 -15.34 3.37
CA VAL A 25 -7.73 -13.89 3.61
C VAL A 25 -8.13 -13.14 2.36
N ARG A 26 -8.43 -11.84 2.51
CA ARG A 26 -8.68 -10.94 1.37
C ARG A 26 -7.65 -9.82 1.35
N SER A 27 -7.33 -9.36 0.16
CA SER A 27 -6.45 -8.20 -0.07
C SER A 27 -7.20 -7.10 -0.78
N CYS A 28 -6.80 -5.85 -0.55
CA CYS A 28 -7.21 -4.72 -1.39
C CYS A 28 -5.97 -3.98 -1.96
N PHE A 29 -6.20 -3.15 -2.97
CA PHE A 29 -5.19 -2.29 -3.56
C PHE A 29 -5.62 -0.83 -3.39
N SER A 30 -4.71 0.00 -2.87
CA SER A 30 -5.02 1.37 -2.48
C SER A 30 -4.02 2.35 -3.10
N MET A 31 -4.52 3.14 -4.06
CA MET A 31 -3.71 4.10 -4.81
C MET A 31 -4.36 5.47 -4.86
N THR A 32 -5.64 5.53 -5.22
CA THR A 32 -6.38 6.78 -5.43
C THR A 32 -6.48 7.59 -4.14
N GLU A 33 -6.26 8.90 -4.26
CA GLU A 33 -6.36 9.88 -3.17
C GLU A 33 -7.42 10.91 -3.53
N PRO A 34 -8.21 11.41 -2.57
CA PRO A 34 -9.23 12.43 -2.86
C PRO A 34 -8.62 13.81 -3.13
N GLU A 35 -7.46 14.11 -2.56
CA GLU A 35 -6.79 15.41 -2.71
C GLU A 35 -6.01 15.54 -4.03
N PHE A 36 -5.77 14.44 -4.73
CA PHE A 36 -4.90 14.39 -5.92
C PHE A 36 -5.58 13.71 -7.10
N ALA A 37 -5.17 14.05 -8.33
CA ALA A 37 -5.77 13.47 -9.53
C ALA A 37 -5.41 11.97 -9.65
N GLY A 38 -6.38 11.09 -9.40
CA GLY A 38 -6.16 9.63 -9.43
C GLY A 38 -5.69 9.07 -10.77
N SER A 39 -5.97 9.76 -11.89
CA SER A 39 -5.49 9.37 -13.23
C SER A 39 -4.00 9.63 -13.43
N ASN A 40 -3.37 10.46 -12.58
CA ASN A 40 -1.95 10.76 -12.61
C ASN A 40 -1.31 10.44 -11.25
N PRO A 41 -0.91 9.18 -11.00
CA PRO A 41 -0.34 8.77 -9.71
C PRO A 41 1.06 9.36 -9.43
N VAL A 42 1.69 10.04 -10.40
CA VAL A 42 2.97 10.73 -10.20
C VAL A 42 2.85 11.87 -9.18
N ILE A 43 1.66 12.44 -9.03
CA ILE A 43 1.40 13.58 -8.13
C ILE A 43 0.68 13.18 -6.84
N MET A 44 0.67 11.90 -6.46
CA MET A 44 0.09 11.45 -5.19
C MET A 44 0.85 12.04 -3.98
N GLY A 45 0.19 12.16 -2.83
CA GLY A 45 0.72 12.77 -1.61
C GLY A 45 0.94 11.81 -0.44
N THR A 46 0.49 10.56 -0.51
CA THR A 46 0.75 9.58 0.58
C THR A 46 2.25 9.32 0.69
N THR A 47 2.83 9.56 1.86
CA THR A 47 4.26 9.38 2.13
C THR A 47 4.53 8.16 3.02
N ALA A 48 5.70 7.55 2.84
CA ALA A 48 6.23 6.51 3.71
C ALA A 48 7.67 6.86 4.09
N ILE A 49 7.87 7.38 5.30
CA ILE A 49 9.17 7.84 5.79
C ILE A 49 9.80 6.75 6.64
N LYS A 50 11.08 6.43 6.38
CA LYS A 50 11.81 5.42 7.14
C LYS A 50 12.12 5.90 8.56
N ASP A 51 11.73 5.11 9.55
CA ASP A 51 12.03 5.31 10.98
C ASP A 51 12.69 4.03 11.53
N GLY A 52 14.02 4.03 11.55
CA GLY A 52 14.83 2.86 11.90
C GLY A 52 14.57 1.67 10.96
N SER A 53 13.97 0.62 11.49
CA SER A 53 13.58 -0.58 10.74
C SER A 53 12.16 -0.53 10.17
N ASN A 54 11.41 0.54 10.46
CA ASN A 54 9.99 0.67 10.11
C ASN A 54 9.78 1.79 9.08
N TYR A 55 8.57 1.84 8.53
CA TYR A 55 8.07 2.99 7.77
C TYR A 55 6.87 3.59 8.49
N VAL A 56 6.85 4.92 8.59
CA VAL A 56 5.69 5.69 9.05
C VAL A 56 4.94 6.17 7.81
N ILE A 57 3.69 5.73 7.66
CA ILE A 57 2.85 6.03 6.49
C ILE A 57 1.79 7.06 6.86
N ASN A 58 1.73 8.15 6.11
CA ASN A 58 0.73 9.21 6.27
C ASN A 58 0.10 9.53 4.91
N GLY A 59 -1.23 9.44 4.83
CA GLY A 59 -1.99 9.83 3.65
C GLY A 59 -3.46 9.49 3.76
N HIS A 60 -4.22 9.80 2.71
CA HIS A 60 -5.65 9.57 2.65
C HIS A 60 -5.97 8.87 1.34
N LYS A 61 -6.57 7.68 1.43
CA LYS A 61 -6.92 6.87 0.26
C LYS A 61 -8.41 6.65 0.19
N TRP A 62 -8.94 6.54 -1.02
CA TRP A 62 -10.36 6.26 -1.24
C TRP A 62 -10.58 5.35 -2.46
N PHE A 63 -11.83 4.94 -2.66
CA PHE A 63 -12.22 3.99 -3.71
C PHE A 63 -11.40 2.69 -3.68
N THR A 64 -11.02 2.26 -2.47
CA THR A 64 -10.27 1.02 -2.26
C THR A 64 -11.25 -0.15 -2.23
N SER A 65 -11.47 -0.73 -3.40
CA SER A 65 -12.34 -1.90 -3.56
C SER A 65 -11.94 -3.04 -2.62
N SER A 66 -12.93 -3.65 -1.96
CA SER A 66 -12.72 -4.70 -0.95
C SER A 66 -11.92 -4.27 0.28
N ALA A 67 -11.77 -2.97 0.58
CA ALA A 67 -11.15 -2.52 1.83
C ALA A 67 -11.83 -3.15 3.05
N ASP A 68 -13.17 -3.16 3.06
CA ASP A 68 -13.92 -3.85 4.10
C ASP A 68 -13.75 -5.37 3.99
N GLY A 69 -13.28 -5.97 5.08
CA GLY A 69 -12.92 -7.38 5.18
C GLY A 69 -11.58 -7.76 4.55
N ALA A 70 -10.76 -6.82 4.06
CA ALA A 70 -9.37 -7.12 3.70
C ALA A 70 -8.52 -7.30 4.96
N ASP A 71 -7.59 -8.26 4.94
CA ASP A 71 -6.59 -8.49 6.00
C ASP A 71 -5.32 -7.67 5.78
N PHE A 72 -5.05 -7.28 4.53
CA PHE A 72 -3.97 -6.38 4.17
C PHE A 72 -4.29 -5.60 2.90
N ALA A 73 -3.66 -4.44 2.76
CA ALA A 73 -3.67 -3.61 1.57
C ALA A 73 -2.28 -3.60 0.93
N ILE A 74 -2.23 -3.53 -0.40
CA ILE A 74 -1.04 -3.07 -1.12
C ILE A 74 -1.25 -1.58 -1.36
N VAL A 75 -0.41 -0.74 -0.76
CA VAL A 75 -0.57 0.72 -0.77
C VAL A 75 0.53 1.36 -1.60
N MET A 76 0.14 2.22 -2.55
CA MET A 76 1.06 3.10 -3.28
C MET A 76 1.44 4.30 -2.41
N VAL A 77 2.73 4.52 -2.25
CA VAL A 77 3.32 5.54 -1.37
C VAL A 77 4.51 6.21 -2.05
N ILE A 78 4.84 7.44 -1.63
CA ILE A 78 6.11 8.11 -1.94
C ILE A 78 7.12 7.79 -0.84
N THR A 79 8.25 7.18 -1.22
CA THR A 79 9.36 6.85 -0.33
C THR A 79 10.60 7.72 -0.56
N ASP A 80 10.72 8.29 -1.75
CA ASP A 80 11.82 9.18 -2.12
C ASP A 80 11.26 10.45 -2.80
N PRO A 81 10.71 11.41 -2.02
CA PRO A 81 10.07 12.61 -2.59
C PRO A 81 11.04 13.52 -3.37
N ASP A 82 12.33 13.42 -3.07
CA ASP A 82 13.36 14.33 -3.57
C ASP A 82 14.10 13.77 -4.81
N HIS A 83 13.82 12.52 -5.22
CA HIS A 83 14.43 11.94 -6.42
C HIS A 83 14.21 12.83 -7.66
N GLU A 84 15.28 13.11 -8.42
CA GLU A 84 15.23 14.02 -9.58
C GLU A 84 14.19 13.58 -10.62
N ASN A 85 14.13 12.27 -10.88
CA ASN A 85 13.12 11.66 -11.73
C ASN A 85 11.83 11.34 -10.92
N PRO A 86 10.68 11.99 -11.20
CA PRO A 86 9.44 11.78 -10.45
C PRO A 86 8.87 10.35 -10.58
N TYR A 87 9.21 9.62 -11.64
CA TYR A 87 8.77 8.24 -11.84
C TYR A 87 9.50 7.22 -10.95
N MET A 88 10.54 7.65 -10.22
CA MET A 88 11.33 6.80 -9.31
C MET A 88 11.02 7.07 -7.83
N ARG A 89 10.06 7.96 -7.53
CA ARG A 89 9.74 8.40 -6.15
C ARG A 89 8.84 7.44 -5.38
N ALA A 90 8.10 6.61 -6.12
CA ALA A 90 7.02 5.80 -5.61
C ALA A 90 7.47 4.38 -5.25
N SER A 91 6.80 3.78 -4.29
CA SER A 91 6.96 2.37 -3.90
C SER A 91 5.61 1.77 -3.54
N GLN A 92 5.54 0.44 -3.48
CA GLN A 92 4.40 -0.30 -2.97
C GLN A 92 4.76 -0.97 -1.65
N ILE A 93 3.91 -0.80 -0.64
CA ILE A 93 4.11 -1.40 0.69
C ILE A 93 2.88 -2.26 1.04
N ILE A 94 3.13 -3.45 1.59
CA ILE A 94 2.09 -4.30 2.17
C ILE A 94 1.76 -3.79 3.57
N VAL A 95 0.50 -3.43 3.80
CA VAL A 95 0.01 -2.84 5.05
C VAL A 95 -1.08 -3.74 5.64
N PRO A 96 -0.82 -4.43 6.76
CA PRO A 96 -1.87 -5.18 7.47
C PRO A 96 -2.99 -4.25 7.96
N THR A 97 -4.24 -4.54 7.64
CA THR A 97 -5.38 -3.66 7.97
C THR A 97 -5.78 -3.74 9.45
N LYS A 98 -5.46 -4.86 10.11
CA LYS A 98 -5.82 -5.11 11.51
C LYS A 98 -4.78 -4.58 12.52
N GLN A 99 -3.62 -4.13 12.07
CA GLN A 99 -2.56 -3.61 12.95
C GLN A 99 -2.62 -2.07 13.01
N ARG A 100 -2.92 -1.54 14.20
CA ARG A 100 -2.73 -0.12 14.52
C ARG A 100 -1.25 0.14 14.85
N ALA A 101 -0.38 0.20 13.86
CA ALA A 101 0.96 0.72 14.05
C ALA A 101 1.14 1.92 13.11
N LEU A 102 1.08 3.14 13.66
CA LEU A 102 1.36 4.43 13.00
C LEU A 102 1.11 4.48 11.48
N ILE A 103 -0.13 4.18 11.11
CA ILE A 103 -0.66 4.36 9.78
C ILE A 103 -1.82 5.35 9.95
N LEU A 104 -1.57 6.63 9.66
CA LEU A 104 -2.66 7.56 9.37
C LEU A 104 -2.99 7.37 7.89
N LEU A 105 -3.60 6.23 7.58
CA LEU A 105 -4.18 5.95 6.28
C LEU A 105 -5.67 5.79 6.50
N GLU A 106 -6.41 6.86 6.19
CA GLU A 106 -7.85 6.77 6.15
C GLU A 106 -8.22 6.13 4.81
N ILE A 107 -8.88 4.97 4.86
CA ILE A 107 -9.41 4.28 3.67
C ILE A 107 -10.92 4.38 3.75
N PHE A 108 -11.52 5.28 2.98
CA PHE A 108 -12.97 5.37 2.85
C PHE A 108 -13.47 4.58 1.63
N GLN A 109 -14.66 4.00 1.77
CA GLN A 109 -15.40 3.39 0.66
C GLN A 109 -16.12 4.45 -0.16
#